data_AF-A0A087U168-F1
#
_entry.id   AF-A0A087U168-F1
#
_cell.length_a   1.000
_cell.length_b   1.000
_cell.length_c   1.000
_cell.angle_alpha   90.00
_cell.angle_beta   90.00
_cell.angle_gamma   90.00
#
_symmetry.space_group_name_H-M   'P 1'
#
loop_
_entity.id
_entity.type
_entity.pdbx_description
1 polymer ?
#
loop_
_entity_poly.entity_id
_entity_poly.type
_entity_poly.pdbx_seq_one_letter_code
_entity_poly.pdbx_strand_id
1 'polypeptide(L)'
;MGFLILLKILIPFLIVSCVFRAIIVSLKMSPRAMFLLILLMSDFLGLHFFFLVKDSGSWLDIGTSLSHYIISITIIIFIMLLYGLA
;
A
#
# COMPACT_ATOMS: atom_id res chain seq x y z
N MET A 1 16.38 -3.17 -22.13
CA MET A 1 15.93 -2.08 -21.22
C MET A 1 14.56 -2.40 -20.61
N GLY A 2 13.50 -2.59 -21.41
CA GLY A 2 12.14 -2.87 -20.88
C GLY A 2 12.00 -4.14 -20.01
N PHE A 3 12.66 -5.24 -20.38
CA PHE A 3 12.61 -6.50 -19.60
C PHE A 3 13.17 -6.35 -18.16
N LEU A 4 14.27 -5.61 -17.99
CA LEU A 4 14.85 -5.36 -16.67
C LEU A 4 13.94 -4.49 -15.79
N ILE A 5 13.23 -3.53 -16.38
CA ILE A 5 12.25 -2.70 -15.68
C ILE A 5 11.05 -3.54 -15.25
N LEU A 6 10.53 -4.39 -16.14
CA LEU A 6 9.45 -5.33 -15.83
C LEU A 6 9.83 -6.26 -14.67
N LEU A 7 11.04 -6.84 -14.70
CA LEU A 7 11.53 -7.69 -13.63
C LEU A 7 11.59 -6.95 -12.28
N LYS A 8 12.08 -5.70 -12.31
CA LYS A 8 12.22 -4.85 -11.12
C LYS A 8 10.86 -4.52 -10.48
N ILE A 9 9.81 -4.41 -11.30
CA ILE A 9 8.42 -4.23 -10.84
C ILE A 9 7.85 -5.57 -10.35
N LEU A 10 8.08 -6.68 -11.07
CA LEU A 10 7.47 -7.98 -10.78
C LEU A 10 7.95 -8.59 -9.45
N ILE A 11 9.23 -8.44 -9.12
CA ILE A 11 9.83 -9.01 -7.90
C ILE A 11 9.05 -8.62 -6.63
N PRO A 12 8.79 -7.33 -6.32
CA PRO A 12 8.04 -6.97 -5.11
C PRO A 12 6.60 -7.49 -5.14
N PHE A 13 5.93 -7.54 -6.30
CA PHE A 13 4.59 -8.12 -6.40
C PHE A 13 4.57 -9.61 -6.06
N LEU A 14 5.56 -10.37 -6.55
CA LEU A 14 5.69 -11.80 -6.23
C LEU A 14 5.95 -12.01 -4.74
N ILE A 15 6.85 -11.24 -4.14
CA ILE A 15 7.15 -11.33 -2.71
C ILE A 15 5.90 -11.06 -1.88
N VAL A 16 5.19 -9.96 -2.16
CA VAL A 16 3.96 -9.59 -1.45
C VAL A 16 2.90 -10.68 -1.58
N SER A 17 2.66 -11.19 -2.80
CA SER A 17 1.71 -12.28 -3.04
C SER A 17 2.05 -13.56 -2.27
N CYS A 18 3.33 -13.95 -2.26
CA CYS A 18 3.81 -15.10 -1.51
C CYS A 18 3.60 -14.93 0.00
N VAL A 19 3.90 -13.74 0.55
CA VAL A 19 3.69 -13.43 1.97
C VAL A 19 2.21 -13.48 2.32
N PHE A 20 1.34 -12.85 1.54
CA PHE A 20 -0.12 -12.92 1.75
C PHE A 20 -0.62 -14.37 1.75
N ARG A 21 -0.18 -15.17 0.78
CA ARG A 21 -0.53 -16.59 0.71
C ARG A 21 -0.03 -17.37 1.92
N ALA A 22 1.19 -17.10 2.37
CA ALA A 22 1.76 -17.72 3.55
C ALA A 22 0.97 -17.38 4.82
N ILE A 23 0.54 -16.12 4.98
CA ILE A 23 -0.31 -15.68 6.12
C ILE A 23 -1.67 -16.41 6.07
N ILE A 24 -2.30 -16.51 4.90
CA ILE A 24 -3.58 -17.23 4.74
C ILE A 24 -3.46 -18.69 5.15
N VAL A 25 -2.42 -19.38 4.66
CA VAL A 25 -2.20 -20.80 4.95
C VAL A 25 -1.82 -21.01 6.41
N SER A 26 -0.98 -20.15 6.97
CA SER A 26 -0.46 -20.31 8.34
C SER A 26 -1.52 -20.01 9.40
N LEU A 27 -2.32 -18.96 9.22
CA LEU A 27 -3.32 -18.54 10.20
C LEU A 27 -4.73 -19.09 9.93
N LYS A 28 -4.94 -19.85 8.83
CA LYS A 28 -6.27 -20.36 8.40
C LYS A 28 -7.37 -19.30 8.46
N MET A 29 -7.01 -18.05 8.15
CA MET A 29 -7.89 -16.91 8.33
C MET A 29 -8.99 -16.87 7.27
N SER A 30 -10.16 -16.41 7.67
CA SER A 30 -11.25 -16.15 6.73
C SER A 30 -10.89 -14.97 5.80
N PRO A 31 -11.45 -14.91 4.58
CA PRO A 31 -11.24 -13.79 3.66
C PRO A 31 -11.57 -12.42 4.27
N ARG A 32 -12.56 -12.35 5.17
CA ARG A 32 -12.91 -11.14 5.91
C ARG A 32 -11.80 -10.68 6.86
N ALA A 33 -11.18 -11.62 7.58
CA ALA A 33 -10.07 -11.30 8.48
C ALA A 33 -8.84 -10.82 7.72
N MET A 34 -8.61 -11.34 6.51
CA MET A 34 -7.57 -10.84 5.60
C MET A 34 -7.83 -9.42 5.13
N PHE A 35 -9.07 -9.12 4.74
CA PHE A 35 -9.45 -7.76 4.36
C PHE A 35 -9.23 -6.76 5.51
N LEU A 36 -9.63 -7.12 6.73
CA LEU A 36 -9.42 -6.29 7.91
C LEU A 36 -7.92 -6.09 8.22
N LEU A 37 -7.09 -7.11 8.01
CA LEU A 37 -5.64 -6.99 8.18
C LEU A 37 -5.03 -6.03 7.15
N ILE A 38 -5.44 -6.15 5.88
CA ILE A 38 -5.01 -5.24 4.81
C ILE A 38 -5.42 -3.81 5.14
N LEU A 39 -6.67 -3.61 5.57
CA LEU A 39 -7.20 -2.31 5.98
C LEU A 39 -6.38 -1.71 7.13
N LEU A 40 -6.09 -2.50 8.17
CA LEU A 40 -5.27 -2.06 9.30
C LEU A 40 -3.86 -1.63 8.83
N MET A 41 -3.22 -2.43 7.98
CA MET A 41 -1.90 -2.09 7.43
C MET A 41 -1.93 -0.84 6.55
N SER A 42 -3.02 -0.64 5.81
CA SER A 42 -3.28 0.58 5.04
C SER A 42 -3.40 1.82 5.93
N ASP A 43 -4.10 1.73 7.06
CA ASP A 43 -4.20 2.82 8.04
C ASP A 43 -2.82 3.17 8.62
N PHE A 44 -2.00 2.16 8.95
CA PHE A 44 -0.61 2.37 9.39
C PHE A 44 0.22 3.09 8.32
N LEU A 45 0.06 2.73 7.04
CA LEU A 45 0.76 3.38 5.94
C LEU A 45 0.34 4.85 5.78
N GLY A 46 -0.96 5.12 5.90
CA GLY A 46 -1.50 6.48 5.87
C GLY A 46 -0.93 7.35 6.99
N LEU A 47 -0.87 6.81 8.22
CA LEU A 47 -0.23 7.49 9.35
C LEU A 47 1.27 7.68 9.14
N HIS A 48 1.97 6.68 8.61
CA HIS A 48 3.40 6.79 8.31
C HIS A 48 3.68 7.94 7.34
N PHE A 49 2.93 8.02 6.24
CA PHE A 49 3.08 9.12 5.29
C PHE A 49 2.64 10.46 5.85
N PHE A 50 1.62 10.49 6.70
CA PHE A 50 1.21 11.70 7.41
C PHE A 50 2.35 12.28 8.23
N PHE A 51 3.05 11.45 9.01
CA PHE A 51 4.22 11.88 9.79
C PHE A 51 5.45 12.20 8.94
N LEU A 52 5.52 11.69 7.71
CA LEU A 52 6.57 12.02 6.75
C LEU A 52 6.30 13.30 5.93
N VAL A 53 5.11 13.90 6.06
CA VAL A 53 4.81 15.17 5.40
C VAL A 53 5.76 16.24 5.92
N LYS A 54 6.44 16.91 5.00
CA LYS A 54 7.34 18.02 5.31
C LYS A 54 6.62 19.35 5.13
N ASP A 55 6.67 20.20 6.14
CA ASP A 55 6.19 21.58 6.12
C ASP A 55 7.30 22.58 5.75
N SER A 56 8.55 22.14 5.78
CA SER A 56 9.75 22.95 5.61
C SER A 56 10.71 22.36 4.58
N GLY A 57 11.39 23.21 3.82
CA GLY A 57 12.37 22.80 2.81
C GLY A 57 12.11 23.40 1.44
N SER A 58 12.59 22.75 0.38
CA SER A 58 12.29 23.18 -0.99
C SER A 58 10.81 22.93 -1.31
N TRP A 59 10.21 23.77 -2.16
CA TRP A 59 8.84 23.56 -2.65
C TRP A 59 8.64 22.19 -3.29
N LEU A 60 9.67 21.61 -3.91
CA LEU A 60 9.64 20.28 -4.49
C LEU A 60 9.55 19.19 -3.41
N ASP A 61 10.31 19.29 -2.33
CA ASP A 61 10.28 18.32 -1.24
C ASP A 61 8.94 18.34 -0.49
N ILE A 62 8.40 19.55 -0.28
CA ILE A 62 7.07 19.74 0.31
C ILE A 62 6.02 19.10 -0.60
N GLY A 63 6.02 19.44 -1.89
CA GLY A 63 5.07 18.90 -2.87
C GLY A 63 5.16 17.37 -3.03
N THR A 64 6.36 16.80 -3.03
CA THR A 64 6.55 15.34 -3.15
C THR A 64 6.08 14.59 -1.92
N SER A 65 6.40 15.07 -0.70
CA SER A 65 5.91 14.45 0.54
C SER A 65 4.37 14.48 0.64
N LEU A 66 3.75 15.61 0.28
CA LEU A 66 2.31 15.76 0.23
C LEU A 66 1.67 14.85 -0.82
N SER A 67 2.28 14.75 -2.01
CA SER A 67 1.80 13.87 -3.08
C SER A 67 1.82 12.40 -2.66
N HIS A 68 2.90 11.94 -2.01
CA HIS A 68 2.97 10.56 -1.49
C HIS A 68 1.84 10.27 -0.49
N TYR A 69 1.56 11.21 0.41
CA TYR A 69 0.45 11.08 1.37
C TYR A 69 -0.92 11.00 0.68
N ILE A 70 -1.22 11.93 -0.24
CA ILE A 70 -2.51 11.95 -0.95
C ILE A 70 -2.70 10.71 -1.82
N ILE A 71 -1.65 10.29 -2.54
CA ILE A 71 -1.70 9.07 -3.37
C ILE A 71 -1.97 7.85 -2.49
N SER A 72 -1.30 7.74 -1.34
CA SER A 72 -1.51 6.64 -0.40
C SER A 72 -2.97 6.58 0.07
N ILE A 73 -3.54 7.68 0.55
CA ILE A 73 -4.94 7.72 1.03
C ILE A 73 -5.93 7.45 -0.10
N THR A 74 -5.69 8.02 -1.29
CA THR A 74 -6.59 7.83 -2.44
C THR A 74 -6.67 6.37 -2.87
N ILE A 75 -5.52 5.67 -2.89
CA ILE A 75 -5.46 4.24 -3.21
C ILE A 75 -6.22 3.42 -2.15
N ILE A 76 -6.09 3.76 -0.87
CA ILE A 76 -6.78 3.07 0.23
C ILE A 76 -8.30 3.21 0.07
N ILE A 77 -8.80 4.42 -0.18
CA ILE A 77 -10.24 4.68 -0.42
C ILE A 77 -10.71 3.89 -1.66
N PHE A 78 -9.94 3.90 -2.74
CA PHE A 78 -10.27 3.16 -3.95
C PHE A 78 -10.38 1.65 -3.70
N ILE A 79 -9.46 1.06 -2.95
CA ILE A 79 -9.51 -0.36 -2.57
C ILE A 79 -10.74 -0.66 -1.71
N MET A 80 -11.07 0.20 -0.75
CA MET A 80 -12.29 0.03 0.07
C MET A 80 -13.56 0.08 -0.79
N LEU A 81 -13.62 1.01 -1.75
CA LEU A 81 -14.75 1.10 -2.68
C LEU A 81 -14.87 -0.16 -3.52
N LEU A 82 -13.76 -0.64 -4.12
CA LEU A 82 -13.76 -1.87 -4.91
C LEU A 82 -14.21 -3.09 -4.10
N TYR A 83 -13.78 -3.20 -2.84
CA TYR A 83 -14.22 -4.28 -1.96
C TYR A 83 -15.70 -4.16 -1.58
N GLY A 84 -16.18 -2.95 -1.27
CA GLY A 84 -17.60 -2.72 -0.97
C GLY A 84 -18.55 -2.95 -2.15
N LEU A 85 -18.02 -2.92 -3.38
CA LEU A 85 -18.74 -3.23 -4.62
C LEU A 85 -18.75 -4.73 -4.96
N ALA A 86 -17.90 -5.55 -4.33
CA ALA A 86 -17.72 -6.98 -4.61
C ALA A 86 -18.52 -7.88 -3.67
#